data_AF-A0A260Z8G9-F1
#
_entry.id   AF-A0A260Z8G9-F1
#
_cell.length_a   1.000
_cell.length_b   1.000
_cell.length_c   1.000
_cell.angle_alpha   90.00
_cell.angle_beta   90.00
_cell.angle_gamma   90.00
#
_symmetry.space_group_name_H-M   'P 1'
#
loop_
_entity.id
_entity.type
_entity.pdbx_description
1 polymer ?
#
loop_
_entity_poly.entity_id
_entity_poly.type
_entity_poly.pdbx_seq_one_letter_code
_entity_poly.pdbx_strand_id
1 'polypeptide(L)'
;MSPYKLGCNVLEVTSSNIQRIGPVSRDIDTPVFRPEAAITSSLNSIIFSNCSIGSLDSFSFTNYTLSILSFNHSTIISIKPRAIEKSRIKSLGFGGSKIETFNGSSINKSVIKAVDFDGMEIEMIESDWIHNSTIEKLGIRNSKIENIEKNVFKDSVFDEIEMDGNRIMMMDSEAFYGDSQISTLSITGNDLTTSSPSPSLLSSTSPSSHPTSFILANNTIDCSPSDCSTNSFLLNSPKHSPLLYQISNNRCRPPSQSPCVDPRSISIEEHGITCRISSLLADCACTASTSSLPSRFPIDSNISIVILGDCEHLTLDQKSAKFSQIYIFRTSKLVVMELPAALKVLKIFHSTVSMARGETHDNPSQQSWEISNSKIDSISPSGLSHLKISTLFLHFSRLSHIPIHATRFSKIENLIIDSCFLESTQPLFEISSTLKMQHSVIFSSPRGLGTISSAQLQNNTLLECCRHPYLDYRNPIGLDTIDLDPRCDLHFYGSRCFSLDLAE
;
A
#
# COMPACT_ATOMS: atom_id res chain seq x y z
N MET A 1 -24.25 18.26 25.23
CA MET A 1 -23.78 19.49 24.56
C MET A 1 -24.11 19.40 23.07
N SER A 2 -24.65 20.45 22.45
CA SER A 2 -24.90 20.49 20.99
C SER A 2 -23.78 21.29 20.30
N PRO A 3 -22.90 20.67 19.51
CA PRO A 3 -21.82 21.39 18.82
C PRO A 3 -22.32 22.32 17.71
N TYR A 4 -23.56 22.10 17.24
CA TYR A 4 -24.19 22.78 16.09
C TYR A 4 -24.46 24.29 16.25
N LYS A 5 -24.25 24.87 17.43
CA LYS A 5 -24.63 26.26 17.74
C LYS A 5 -23.48 27.16 18.18
N LEU A 6 -22.25 26.69 18.09
CA LEU A 6 -21.08 27.41 18.58
C LEU A 6 -20.45 28.15 17.40
N GLY A 7 -20.67 29.47 17.30
CA GLY A 7 -20.05 30.34 16.28
C GLY A 7 -18.54 30.55 16.45
N CYS A 8 -17.85 29.60 17.08
CA CYS A 8 -16.44 29.67 17.45
C CYS A 8 -15.60 28.91 16.41
N ASN A 9 -14.32 29.28 16.27
CA ASN A 9 -13.38 28.54 15.41
C ASN A 9 -12.80 27.31 16.15
N VAL A 10 -12.59 27.43 17.46
CA VAL A 10 -12.10 26.36 18.32
C VAL A 10 -13.06 26.21 19.50
N LEU A 11 -13.45 24.97 19.78
CA LEU A 11 -14.15 24.59 20.99
C LEU A 11 -13.21 23.73 21.84
N GLU A 12 -12.84 24.24 23.00
CA GLU A 12 -12.07 23.48 23.98
C GLU A 12 -12.90 23.31 25.25
N VAL A 13 -13.03 22.08 25.71
CA VAL A 13 -13.75 21.71 26.93
C VAL A 13 -12.82 20.91 27.81
N THR A 14 -12.56 21.39 29.02
CA THR A 14 -11.59 20.77 29.93
C THR A 14 -12.21 20.40 31.27
N SER A 15 -11.72 19.33 31.89
CA SER A 15 -12.04 18.96 33.28
C SER A 15 -13.55 18.90 33.59
N SER A 16 -14.34 18.40 32.65
CA SER A 16 -15.81 18.50 32.68
C SER A 16 -16.47 17.13 32.73
N ASN A 17 -17.63 17.05 33.40
CA ASN A 17 -18.51 15.88 33.33
C ASN A 17 -19.64 16.15 32.33
N ILE A 18 -19.67 15.37 31.26
CA ILE A 18 -20.60 15.53 30.13
C ILE A 18 -21.39 14.23 30.01
N GLN A 19 -22.66 14.25 30.39
CA GLN A 19 -23.50 13.05 30.29
C GLN A 19 -23.61 12.54 28.85
N ARG A 20 -23.80 13.44 27.88
CA ARG A 20 -23.89 13.11 26.46
C ARG A 20 -23.47 14.27 25.55
N ILE A 21 -22.80 13.93 24.47
CA ILE A 21 -22.55 14.79 23.31
C ILE A 21 -23.46 14.27 22.20
N GLY A 22 -24.18 15.17 21.52
CA GLY A 22 -25.17 14.76 20.52
C GLY A 22 -26.14 15.89 20.14
N PRO A 23 -26.93 15.69 19.08
CA PRO A 23 -28.01 16.62 18.75
C PRO A 23 -29.02 16.70 19.91
N VAL A 24 -29.29 17.92 20.37
CA VAL A 24 -30.15 18.16 21.53
C VAL A 24 -31.60 18.36 21.07
N SER A 25 -32.50 17.44 21.48
CA SER A 25 -33.95 17.66 21.50
C SER A 25 -34.36 18.51 22.71
N ARG A 26 -35.50 19.19 22.62
CA ARG A 26 -36.12 19.84 23.80
C ARG A 26 -36.60 18.83 24.83
N ASP A 27 -36.85 17.58 24.40
CA ASP A 27 -37.18 16.45 25.27
C ASP A 27 -35.99 15.49 25.34
N ILE A 28 -35.51 15.21 26.55
CA ILE A 28 -34.31 14.39 26.79
C ILE A 28 -34.45 12.98 26.19
N ASP A 29 -35.69 12.50 26.00
CA ASP A 29 -36.05 11.13 25.61
C ASP A 29 -36.44 10.95 24.13
N THR A 30 -36.40 12.01 23.30
CA THR A 30 -36.72 11.89 21.86
C THR A 30 -35.51 12.20 20.97
N PRO A 31 -34.97 11.21 20.23
CA PRO A 31 -33.90 11.48 19.27
C PRO A 31 -34.41 12.34 18.12
N VAL A 32 -33.89 13.56 17.98
CA VAL A 32 -34.26 14.46 16.87
C VAL A 32 -33.52 14.03 15.61
N PHE A 33 -34.28 13.49 14.66
CA PHE A 33 -33.84 13.22 13.30
C PHE A 33 -34.01 14.48 12.44
N ARG A 34 -33.15 15.48 12.64
CA ARG A 34 -32.99 16.56 11.65
C ARG A 34 -31.51 16.85 11.45
N PRO A 35 -30.88 16.34 10.37
CA PRO A 35 -29.67 16.95 9.87
C PRO A 35 -30.09 18.34 9.38
N GLU A 36 -29.83 19.37 10.19
CA GLU A 36 -29.95 20.74 9.68
C GLU A 36 -29.01 20.91 8.49
N ALA A 37 -29.50 21.60 7.46
CA ALA A 37 -28.81 21.80 6.21
C ALA A 37 -27.47 22.50 6.43
N ALA A 38 -26.42 21.96 5.79
CA ALA A 38 -25.12 22.58 5.55
C ALA A 38 -24.66 23.53 6.67
N ILE A 39 -24.14 22.94 7.74
CA ILE A 39 -23.49 23.70 8.81
C ILE A 39 -22.26 24.37 8.20
N THR A 40 -22.35 25.65 7.89
CA THR A 40 -21.18 26.50 7.71
C THR A 40 -20.60 26.79 9.09
N SER A 41 -20.14 25.76 9.81
CA SER A 41 -19.45 25.97 11.07
C SER A 41 -18.10 26.59 10.74
N SER A 42 -17.83 27.78 11.28
CA SER A 42 -16.47 28.33 11.38
C SER A 42 -15.55 27.45 12.23
N LEU A 43 -16.11 26.46 12.93
CA LEU A 43 -15.48 25.53 13.83
C LEU A 43 -14.51 24.61 13.08
N ASN A 44 -13.22 24.82 13.31
CA ASN A 44 -12.12 24.06 12.74
C ASN A 44 -11.57 23.01 13.72
N SER A 45 -11.74 23.21 15.03
CA SER A 45 -11.15 22.32 16.04
C SER A 45 -12.05 22.12 17.24
N ILE A 46 -12.17 20.86 17.68
CA ILE A 46 -12.89 20.47 18.89
C ILE A 46 -11.95 19.64 19.75
N ILE A 47 -11.75 20.07 20.99
CA ILE A 47 -10.81 19.44 21.92
C ILE A 47 -11.51 19.22 23.25
N PHE A 48 -11.56 17.98 23.71
CA PHE A 48 -11.97 17.59 25.05
C PHE A 48 -10.74 17.09 25.80
N SER A 49 -10.45 17.68 26.96
CA SER A 49 -9.29 17.29 27.77
C SER A 49 -9.70 17.01 29.20
N ASN A 50 -9.30 15.86 29.77
CA ASN A 50 -9.65 15.48 31.14
C ASN A 50 -11.17 15.45 31.39
N CYS A 51 -11.97 15.03 30.40
CA CYS A 51 -13.42 15.00 30.52
C CYS A 51 -13.94 13.61 30.89
N SER A 52 -15.03 13.55 31.65
CA SER A 52 -15.83 12.34 31.84
C SER A 52 -17.06 12.44 30.96
N ILE A 53 -17.06 11.71 29.84
CA ILE A 53 -18.12 11.72 28.84
C ILE A 53 -18.90 10.41 28.95
N GLY A 54 -20.22 10.49 29.15
CA GLY A 54 -21.08 9.32 29.10
C GLY A 54 -21.10 8.76 27.68
N SER A 55 -21.79 9.42 26.75
CA SER A 55 -21.84 8.95 25.36
C SER A 55 -21.51 10.03 24.34
N LEU A 56 -20.89 9.59 23.25
CA LEU A 56 -21.02 10.25 21.95
C LEU A 56 -22.23 9.64 21.26
N ASP A 57 -23.37 10.33 21.29
CA ASP A 57 -24.59 9.84 20.69
C ASP A 57 -24.49 9.83 19.17
N SER A 58 -25.37 9.06 18.53
CA SER A 58 -25.50 9.05 17.08
C SER A 58 -25.62 10.48 16.55
N PHE A 59 -24.91 10.74 15.47
CA PHE A 59 -24.83 12.02 14.80
C PHE A 59 -24.22 13.17 15.60
N SER A 60 -23.42 12.90 16.63
CA SER A 60 -22.73 13.96 17.40
C SER A 60 -21.88 14.90 16.55
N PHE A 61 -21.18 14.33 15.57
CA PHE A 61 -20.25 15.01 14.68
C PHE A 61 -20.56 14.65 13.23
N THR A 62 -21.83 14.69 12.82
CA THR A 62 -22.23 14.43 11.43
C THR A 62 -22.01 15.64 10.52
N ASN A 63 -21.46 15.41 9.33
CA ASN A 63 -21.18 16.42 8.29
C ASN A 63 -20.20 17.52 8.73
N TYR A 64 -19.31 17.23 9.68
CA TYR A 64 -18.29 18.19 10.12
C TYR A 64 -17.09 18.21 9.19
N THR A 65 -16.53 19.39 8.94
CA THR A 65 -15.20 19.56 8.34
C THR A 65 -14.26 20.14 9.38
N LEU A 66 -13.44 19.30 10.01
CA LEU A 66 -12.56 19.68 11.12
C LEU A 66 -11.09 19.45 10.76
N SER A 67 -10.22 20.35 11.20
CA SER A 67 -8.80 20.02 11.27
C SER A 67 -8.51 19.09 12.44
N ILE A 68 -9.16 19.28 13.59
CA ILE A 68 -8.90 18.50 14.80
C ILE A 68 -10.21 18.13 15.50
N LEU A 69 -10.38 16.86 15.82
CA LEU A 69 -11.35 16.35 16.80
C LEU A 69 -10.58 15.49 17.80
N SER A 70 -10.50 15.92 19.05
CA SER A 70 -9.63 15.28 20.05
C SER A 70 -10.34 15.07 21.38
N PHE A 71 -10.13 13.89 21.97
CA PHE A 71 -10.58 13.51 23.30
C PHE A 71 -9.37 13.01 24.09
N ASN A 72 -8.60 13.91 24.67
CA ASN A 72 -7.38 13.58 25.38
C ASN A 72 -7.65 13.33 26.86
N HIS A 73 -7.00 12.31 27.44
CA HIS A 73 -7.08 11.99 28.87
C HIS A 73 -8.52 11.95 29.40
N SER A 74 -9.46 11.52 28.57
CA SER A 74 -10.89 11.55 28.85
C SER A 74 -11.41 10.12 29.03
N THR A 75 -12.51 9.97 29.75
CA THR A 75 -13.24 8.70 29.82
C THR A 75 -14.49 8.81 28.97
N ILE A 76 -14.71 7.88 28.06
CA ILE A 76 -15.91 7.81 27.21
C ILE A 76 -16.54 6.44 27.41
N ILE A 77 -17.76 6.37 27.93
CA ILE A 77 -18.42 5.06 28.12
C ILE A 77 -18.71 4.43 26.76
N SER A 78 -19.37 5.16 25.84
CA SER A 78 -19.62 4.60 24.51
C SER A 78 -19.62 5.62 23.39
N ILE A 79 -19.16 5.18 22.23
CA ILE A 79 -19.29 5.90 20.98
C ILE A 79 -20.35 5.17 20.16
N LYS A 80 -21.53 5.79 20.01
CA LYS A 80 -22.68 5.16 19.38
C LYS A 80 -22.53 5.10 17.86
N PRO A 81 -23.26 4.20 17.18
CA PRO A 81 -23.26 4.14 15.72
C PRO A 81 -23.57 5.49 15.08
N ARG A 82 -22.83 5.83 14.03
CA ARG A 82 -22.91 7.10 13.29
C ARG A 82 -22.60 8.35 14.13
N ALA A 83 -21.89 8.24 15.25
CA ALA A 83 -21.45 9.39 16.02
C ALA A 83 -20.59 10.35 15.16
N ILE A 84 -19.75 9.82 14.27
CA ILE A 84 -18.95 10.56 13.29
C ILE A 84 -19.36 10.09 11.89
N GLU A 85 -20.39 10.71 11.31
CA GLU A 85 -20.90 10.34 9.98
C GLU A 85 -20.63 11.43 8.92
N LYS A 86 -20.21 11.04 7.71
CA LYS A 86 -20.04 11.96 6.56
C LYS A 86 -19.13 13.15 6.83
N SER A 87 -18.18 12.97 7.73
CA SER A 87 -17.29 14.04 8.17
C SER A 87 -15.95 13.99 7.45
N ARG A 88 -15.33 15.15 7.32
CA ARG A 88 -13.97 15.33 6.78
C ARG A 88 -13.07 15.83 7.89
N ILE A 89 -12.26 14.95 8.46
CA ILE A 89 -11.43 15.28 9.63
C ILE A 89 -9.96 15.13 9.26
N LYS A 90 -9.10 16.11 9.58
CA LYS A 90 -7.66 15.93 9.35
C LYS A 90 -7.03 15.08 10.47
N SER A 91 -7.34 15.36 11.73
CA SER A 91 -6.82 14.61 12.88
C SER A 91 -7.94 14.25 13.85
N LEU A 92 -8.12 12.96 14.11
CA LEU A 92 -9.01 12.40 15.11
C LEU A 92 -8.16 11.68 16.18
N GLY A 93 -8.15 12.18 17.42
CA GLY A 93 -7.26 11.65 18.45
C GLY A 93 -7.97 11.32 19.76
N PHE A 94 -7.52 10.26 20.43
CA PHE A 94 -8.04 9.84 21.74
C PHE A 94 -6.91 9.57 22.75
N GLY A 95 -5.81 10.32 22.67
CA GLY A 95 -4.58 10.04 23.43
C GLY A 95 -4.80 9.96 24.94
N GLY A 96 -4.32 8.89 25.57
CA GLY A 96 -4.41 8.67 27.02
C GLY A 96 -5.83 8.51 27.56
N SER A 97 -6.81 8.22 26.69
CA SER A 97 -8.22 8.11 27.07
C SER A 97 -8.65 6.67 27.34
N LYS A 98 -9.72 6.52 28.12
CA LYS A 98 -10.42 5.24 28.34
C LYS A 98 -11.72 5.23 27.56
N ILE A 99 -11.96 4.19 26.77
CA ILE A 99 -13.19 3.97 26.03
C ILE A 99 -13.72 2.57 26.36
N GLU A 100 -14.94 2.44 26.86
CA GLU A 100 -15.48 1.09 27.10
C GLU A 100 -15.84 0.44 25.75
N THR A 101 -16.56 1.13 24.87
CA THR A 101 -16.96 0.52 23.59
C THR A 101 -16.92 1.48 22.40
N PHE A 102 -16.24 1.05 21.33
CA PHE A 102 -16.49 1.53 19.96
C PHE A 102 -17.55 0.66 19.31
N ASN A 103 -18.77 1.19 19.18
CA ASN A 103 -19.84 0.42 18.53
C ASN A 103 -19.65 0.34 17.01
N GLY A 104 -20.30 -0.66 16.39
CA GLY A 104 -20.34 -0.80 14.94
C GLY A 104 -20.79 0.49 14.23
N SER A 105 -20.09 0.84 13.15
CA SER A 105 -20.30 2.07 12.37
C SER A 105 -20.21 3.38 13.19
N SER A 106 -19.47 3.42 14.30
CA SER A 106 -19.17 4.65 15.06
C SER A 106 -18.63 5.76 14.16
N ILE A 107 -17.71 5.41 13.26
CA ILE A 107 -17.21 6.25 12.17
C ILE A 107 -17.79 5.71 10.87
N ASN A 108 -18.60 6.52 10.18
CA ASN A 108 -19.34 6.07 9.00
C ASN A 108 -19.23 7.05 7.83
N LYS A 109 -18.97 6.57 6.61
CA LYS A 109 -18.96 7.39 5.39
C LYS A 109 -18.08 8.64 5.49
N SER A 110 -17.04 8.58 6.30
CA SER A 110 -16.18 9.72 6.62
C SER A 110 -14.85 9.63 5.89
N VAL A 111 -14.20 10.78 5.70
CA VAL A 111 -12.83 10.86 5.16
C VAL A 111 -11.96 11.46 6.25
N ILE A 112 -11.05 10.67 6.81
CA ILE A 112 -10.18 11.11 7.91
C ILE A 112 -8.72 10.95 7.50
N LYS A 113 -7.89 11.97 7.68
CA LYS A 113 -6.47 11.83 7.32
C LYS A 113 -5.70 11.02 8.35
N ALA A 114 -5.79 11.39 9.63
CA ALA A 114 -5.10 10.70 10.70
C ALA A 114 -6.07 10.36 11.83
N VAL A 115 -6.08 9.10 12.24
CA VAL A 115 -6.72 8.62 13.46
C VAL A 115 -5.61 8.09 14.37
N ASP A 116 -5.49 8.63 15.59
CA ASP A 116 -4.39 8.31 16.50
C ASP A 116 -4.89 7.93 17.90
N PHE A 117 -4.70 6.66 18.24
CA PHE A 117 -5.07 6.03 19.50
C PHE A 117 -3.78 5.61 20.21
N ASP A 118 -3.20 6.52 20.99
CA ASP A 118 -1.99 6.23 21.77
C ASP A 118 -2.30 6.15 23.27
N GLY A 119 -1.81 5.09 23.92
CA GLY A 119 -1.95 4.90 25.35
C GLY A 119 -3.40 4.75 25.83
N MET A 120 -4.27 4.14 25.02
CA MET A 120 -5.68 3.98 25.35
C MET A 120 -5.97 2.73 26.18
N GLU A 121 -7.08 2.75 26.91
CA GLU A 121 -7.72 1.56 27.46
C GLU A 121 -9.07 1.37 26.76
N ILE A 122 -9.19 0.31 25.95
CA ILE A 122 -10.37 -0.02 25.15
C ILE A 122 -10.93 -1.37 25.62
N GLU A 123 -12.16 -1.42 26.09
CA GLU A 123 -12.77 -2.72 26.45
C GLU A 123 -13.25 -3.49 25.21
N MET A 124 -13.86 -2.82 24.23
CA MET A 124 -14.33 -3.50 23.03
C MET A 124 -14.25 -2.64 21.76
N ILE A 125 -13.72 -3.25 20.71
CA ILE A 125 -13.84 -2.78 19.32
C ILE A 125 -14.80 -3.72 18.59
N GLU A 126 -16.02 -3.25 18.34
CA GLU A 126 -17.02 -4.02 17.59
C GLU A 126 -16.68 -4.10 16.10
N SER A 127 -17.25 -5.10 15.44
CA SER A 127 -17.23 -5.27 13.99
C SER A 127 -17.66 -3.99 13.25
N ASP A 128 -16.99 -3.70 12.13
CA ASP A 128 -17.28 -2.54 11.28
C ASP A 128 -17.33 -1.18 12.03
N TRP A 129 -16.61 -0.99 13.14
CA TRP A 129 -16.64 0.28 13.90
C TRP A 129 -16.22 1.50 13.04
N ILE A 130 -15.33 1.29 12.07
CA ILE A 130 -15.10 2.18 10.92
C ILE A 130 -15.72 1.52 9.68
N HIS A 131 -16.78 2.13 9.14
CA HIS A 131 -17.52 1.55 8.02
C HIS A 131 -17.66 2.53 6.85
N ASN A 132 -17.47 2.04 5.62
CA ASN A 132 -17.60 2.83 4.39
C ASN A 132 -16.78 4.13 4.40
N SER A 133 -15.64 4.12 5.10
CA SER A 133 -14.83 5.33 5.32
C SER A 133 -13.46 5.19 4.64
N THR A 134 -12.84 6.33 4.38
CA THR A 134 -11.46 6.41 3.88
C THR A 134 -10.59 7.02 4.96
N ILE A 135 -9.60 6.29 5.42
CA ILE A 135 -8.65 6.71 6.45
C ILE A 135 -7.24 6.68 5.85
N GLU A 136 -6.54 7.80 5.78
CA GLU A 136 -5.16 7.79 5.24
C GLU A 136 -4.22 7.06 6.22
N LYS A 137 -4.24 7.41 7.52
CA LYS A 137 -3.44 6.75 8.54
C LYS A 137 -4.24 6.44 9.80
N LEU A 138 -4.25 5.18 10.24
CA LEU A 138 -4.78 4.72 11.52
C LEU A 138 -3.63 4.20 12.38
N GLY A 139 -3.34 4.86 13.50
CA GLY A 139 -2.42 4.39 14.51
C GLY A 139 -3.15 3.96 15.77
N ILE A 140 -2.91 2.73 16.22
CA ILE A 140 -3.30 2.22 17.53
C ILE A 140 -2.04 1.73 18.22
N ARG A 141 -1.53 2.51 19.19
CA ARG A 141 -0.22 2.29 19.81
C ARG A 141 -0.32 2.23 21.32
N ASN A 142 0.54 1.42 21.91
CA ASN A 142 0.73 1.33 23.36
C ASN A 142 -0.57 1.19 24.16
N SER A 143 -1.60 0.58 23.57
CA SER A 143 -2.94 0.54 24.13
C SER A 143 -3.23 -0.83 24.72
N LYS A 144 -4.18 -0.87 25.66
CA LYS A 144 -4.76 -2.10 26.18
C LYS A 144 -6.12 -2.27 25.54
N ILE A 145 -6.32 -3.38 24.83
CA ILE A 145 -7.58 -3.69 24.16
C ILE A 145 -8.07 -5.00 24.74
N GLU A 146 -9.24 -5.02 25.38
CA GLU A 146 -9.75 -6.26 25.94
C GLU A 146 -10.28 -7.18 24.86
N ASN A 147 -11.15 -6.67 23.98
CA ASN A 147 -11.77 -7.46 22.91
C ASN A 147 -11.73 -6.76 21.54
N ILE A 148 -11.37 -7.52 20.50
CA ILE A 148 -11.49 -7.12 19.09
C ILE A 148 -12.38 -8.15 18.39
N GLU A 149 -13.52 -7.72 17.85
CA GLU A 149 -14.41 -8.60 17.07
C GLU A 149 -13.85 -8.89 15.66
N LYS A 150 -14.54 -9.75 14.91
CA LYS A 150 -14.23 -10.00 13.49
C LYS A 150 -14.54 -8.79 12.60
N ASN A 151 -13.86 -8.70 11.47
CA ASN A 151 -14.14 -7.73 10.40
C ASN A 151 -14.07 -6.25 10.83
N VAL A 152 -13.18 -5.86 11.74
CA VAL A 152 -13.18 -4.49 12.29
C VAL A 152 -12.83 -3.39 11.27
N PHE A 153 -12.25 -3.76 10.12
CA PHE A 153 -11.86 -2.82 9.04
C PHE A 153 -12.63 -3.02 7.73
N LYS A 154 -13.66 -3.88 7.72
CA LYS A 154 -14.35 -4.27 6.49
C LYS A 154 -15.09 -3.08 5.84
N ASP A 155 -15.18 -3.14 4.51
CA ASP A 155 -15.85 -2.15 3.67
C ASP A 155 -15.27 -0.72 3.80
N SER A 156 -14.01 -0.59 4.25
CA SER A 156 -13.30 0.68 4.39
C SER A 156 -11.94 0.64 3.69
N VAL A 157 -11.41 1.83 3.39
CA VAL A 157 -10.14 2.01 2.68
C VAL A 157 -9.13 2.66 3.63
N PHE A 158 -7.95 2.06 3.74
CA PHE A 158 -6.85 2.49 4.58
C PHE A 158 -5.54 2.57 3.77
N ASP A 159 -4.85 3.71 3.80
CA ASP A 159 -3.50 3.74 3.21
C ASP A 159 -2.50 3.07 4.17
N GLU A 160 -2.61 3.36 5.47
CA GLU A 160 -1.73 2.81 6.50
C GLU A 160 -2.50 2.47 7.78
N ILE A 161 -2.29 1.24 8.28
CA ILE A 161 -2.71 0.82 9.62
C ILE A 161 -1.45 0.41 10.40
N GLU A 162 -1.24 1.02 11.56
CA GLU A 162 -0.22 0.65 12.53
C GLU A 162 -0.88 0.21 13.83
N MET A 163 -0.64 -1.03 14.25
CA MET A 163 -1.10 -1.59 15.52
C MET A 163 0.10 -2.09 16.32
N ASP A 164 0.78 -1.17 17.00
CA ASP A 164 2.09 -1.42 17.60
C ASP A 164 2.08 -1.34 19.13
N GLY A 165 2.71 -2.33 19.77
CA GLY A 165 2.89 -2.35 21.22
C GLY A 165 1.59 -2.47 22.02
N ASN A 166 0.53 -3.04 21.43
CA ASN A 166 -0.74 -3.23 22.13
C ASN A 166 -0.77 -4.54 22.91
N ARG A 167 -1.60 -4.56 23.96
CA ARG A 167 -1.95 -5.79 24.69
C ARG A 167 -3.38 -6.12 24.37
N ILE A 168 -3.61 -7.19 23.61
CA ILE A 168 -4.93 -7.60 23.16
C ILE A 168 -5.34 -8.85 23.95
N MET A 169 -6.30 -8.72 24.87
CA MET A 169 -6.69 -9.85 25.73
C MET A 169 -7.47 -10.93 24.98
N MET A 170 -8.30 -10.55 24.00
CA MET A 170 -9.00 -11.46 23.11
C MET A 170 -9.24 -10.80 21.74
N MET A 171 -8.84 -11.48 20.68
CA MET A 171 -9.04 -11.05 19.29
C MET A 171 -9.77 -12.15 18.54
N ASP A 172 -10.83 -11.82 17.83
CA ASP A 172 -11.42 -12.79 16.91
C ASP A 172 -10.38 -13.21 15.86
N SER A 173 -10.32 -14.49 15.53
CA SER A 173 -9.42 -15.01 14.49
C SER A 173 -9.64 -14.38 13.11
N GLU A 174 -10.78 -13.73 12.89
CA GLU A 174 -11.15 -13.00 11.68
C GLU A 174 -11.17 -11.47 11.89
N ALA A 175 -10.47 -10.92 12.89
CA ALA A 175 -10.46 -9.48 13.17
C ALA A 175 -10.13 -8.61 11.94
N PHE A 176 -9.10 -9.00 11.19
CA PHE A 176 -8.66 -8.31 9.98
C PHE A 176 -9.24 -8.94 8.70
N TYR A 177 -10.22 -9.85 8.83
CA TYR A 177 -10.93 -10.42 7.70
C TYR A 177 -11.87 -9.39 7.06
N GLY A 178 -12.21 -9.60 5.79
CA GLY A 178 -13.15 -8.75 5.05
C GLY A 178 -12.55 -8.05 3.83
N ASP A 179 -13.41 -7.44 3.03
CA ASP A 179 -13.05 -6.74 1.80
C ASP A 179 -12.58 -5.30 2.07
N SER A 180 -11.69 -5.12 3.05
CA SER A 180 -11.01 -3.86 3.30
C SER A 180 -9.90 -3.63 2.28
N GLN A 181 -9.69 -2.39 1.85
CA GLN A 181 -8.51 -2.05 1.04
C GLN A 181 -7.46 -1.42 1.93
N ILE A 182 -6.52 -2.23 2.42
CA ILE A 182 -5.37 -1.74 3.19
C ILE A 182 -4.17 -1.71 2.27
N SER A 183 -3.44 -0.60 2.20
CA SER A 183 -2.19 -0.54 1.41
C SER A 183 -0.99 -1.02 2.23
N THR A 184 -0.85 -0.52 3.45
CA THR A 184 0.23 -0.87 4.39
C THR A 184 -0.33 -1.30 5.75
N LEU A 185 0.13 -2.44 6.27
CA LEU A 185 -0.26 -2.96 7.58
C LEU A 185 0.97 -3.25 8.45
N SER A 186 1.09 -2.61 9.60
CA SER A 186 2.09 -2.93 10.62
C SER A 186 1.41 -3.46 11.88
N ILE A 187 1.83 -4.64 12.33
CA ILE A 187 1.42 -5.23 13.61
C ILE A 187 2.69 -5.68 14.32
N THR A 188 3.21 -4.86 15.23
CA THR A 188 4.47 -5.16 15.92
C THR A 188 4.40 -5.11 17.43
N GLY A 189 5.13 -6.00 18.10
CA GLY A 189 5.27 -5.95 19.55
C GLY A 189 3.97 -6.21 20.33
N ASN A 190 3.02 -6.95 19.75
CA ASN A 190 1.74 -7.24 20.39
C ASN A 190 1.73 -8.60 21.11
N ASP A 191 0.85 -8.70 22.11
CA ASP A 191 0.42 -9.98 22.67
C ASP A 191 -0.98 -10.28 22.13
N LEU A 192 -1.07 -11.14 21.11
CA LEU A 192 -2.28 -11.43 20.34
C LEU A 192 -2.91 -12.72 20.86
N THR A 193 -3.79 -12.60 21.86
CA THR A 193 -4.69 -13.70 22.21
C THR A 193 -5.78 -13.81 21.18
N THR A 194 -6.04 -14.99 20.65
CA THR A 194 -7.10 -15.17 19.65
C THR A 194 -8.20 -16.11 20.14
N SER A 195 -9.43 -15.89 19.67
CA SER A 195 -10.59 -16.74 20.00
C SER A 195 -10.40 -18.19 19.53
N SER A 196 -9.56 -18.39 18.50
CA SER A 196 -9.07 -19.69 18.07
C SER A 196 -7.60 -19.61 17.63
N PRO A 197 -6.81 -20.69 17.78
CA PRO A 197 -5.44 -20.74 17.28
C PRO A 197 -5.38 -20.60 15.74
N SER A 198 -4.27 -20.10 15.21
CA SER A 198 -4.07 -19.76 13.78
C SER A 198 -4.93 -18.59 13.29
N PRO A 199 -4.69 -17.35 13.75
CA PRO A 199 -5.46 -16.20 13.28
C PRO A 199 -5.36 -16.03 11.76
N SER A 200 -6.52 -15.88 11.14
CA SER A 200 -6.64 -15.47 9.74
C SER A 200 -6.50 -13.95 9.67
N LEU A 201 -5.25 -13.49 9.70
CA LEU A 201 -4.93 -12.06 9.66
C LEU A 201 -5.33 -11.40 8.33
N LEU A 202 -5.61 -12.17 7.29
CA LEU A 202 -5.94 -11.67 5.96
C LEU A 202 -6.99 -12.57 5.28
N SER A 203 -7.88 -11.95 4.49
CA SER A 203 -9.01 -12.62 3.86
C SER A 203 -8.58 -13.60 2.76
N SER A 204 -8.74 -14.90 3.01
CA SER A 204 -8.45 -15.89 1.98
C SER A 204 -9.30 -15.70 0.72
N THR A 205 -10.55 -15.23 0.81
CA THR A 205 -11.44 -15.17 -0.36
C THR A 205 -11.12 -14.05 -1.35
N SER A 206 -10.29 -13.08 -0.97
CA SER A 206 -10.04 -11.87 -1.76
C SER A 206 -8.55 -11.48 -1.75
N PRO A 207 -7.66 -12.18 -2.49
CA PRO A 207 -6.23 -11.81 -2.55
C PRO A 207 -5.96 -10.37 -3.02
N SER A 208 -6.92 -9.77 -3.73
CA SER A 208 -6.92 -8.37 -4.12
C SER A 208 -7.12 -7.40 -2.95
N SER A 209 -7.70 -7.82 -1.82
CA SER A 209 -7.87 -7.00 -0.62
C SER A 209 -6.64 -7.01 0.28
N HIS A 210 -5.71 -7.96 0.09
CA HIS A 210 -4.49 -8.05 0.88
C HIS A 210 -3.59 -6.81 0.74
N PRO A 211 -2.89 -6.43 1.81
CA PRO A 211 -1.98 -5.31 1.81
C PRO A 211 -0.82 -5.51 0.84
N THR A 212 -0.40 -4.40 0.23
CA THR A 212 0.76 -4.34 -0.66
C THR A 212 2.05 -4.49 0.16
N SER A 213 2.09 -3.84 1.33
CA SER A 213 3.19 -3.90 2.29
C SER A 213 2.68 -4.36 3.65
N PHE A 214 3.37 -5.30 4.30
CA PHE A 214 2.98 -5.67 5.67
C PHE A 214 4.13 -6.10 6.57
N ILE A 215 4.08 -5.68 7.83
CA ILE A 215 5.05 -6.04 8.86
C ILE A 215 4.31 -6.76 9.98
N LEU A 216 4.74 -7.97 10.29
CA LEU A 216 4.26 -8.75 11.43
C LEU A 216 5.46 -9.22 12.24
N ALA A 217 5.84 -8.44 13.25
CA ALA A 217 7.08 -8.69 13.97
C ALA A 217 6.98 -8.58 15.49
N ASN A 218 7.78 -9.38 16.20
CA ASN A 218 7.85 -9.36 17.67
C ASN A 218 6.50 -9.62 18.37
N ASN A 219 5.61 -10.42 17.76
CA ASN A 219 4.32 -10.73 18.36
C ASN A 219 4.33 -12.07 19.11
N THR A 220 3.51 -12.18 20.15
CA THR A 220 3.13 -13.47 20.75
C THR A 220 1.76 -13.87 20.20
N ILE A 221 1.63 -15.07 19.64
CA ILE A 221 0.42 -15.52 18.91
C ILE A 221 -0.02 -16.90 19.40
N ASP A 222 -1.33 -17.17 19.43
CA ASP A 222 -1.86 -18.51 19.68
C ASP A 222 -1.72 -19.39 18.43
N CYS A 223 -0.71 -20.25 18.42
CA CYS A 223 -0.41 -21.16 17.31
C CYS A 223 -1.15 -22.50 17.44
N SER A 224 -1.75 -22.97 16.34
CA SER A 224 -2.37 -24.31 16.31
C SER A 224 -1.29 -25.39 16.16
N PRO A 225 -1.20 -26.40 17.03
CA PRO A 225 -0.17 -27.44 16.91
C PRO A 225 -0.16 -28.20 15.57
N SER A 226 -1.31 -28.30 14.90
CA SER A 226 -1.48 -29.04 13.64
C SER A 226 -1.45 -28.18 12.38
N ASP A 227 -1.53 -26.86 12.47
CA ASP A 227 -1.55 -25.97 11.31
C ASP A 227 -0.15 -25.56 10.87
N CYS A 228 0.55 -26.52 10.26
CA CYS A 228 1.93 -26.32 9.80
C CYS A 228 2.08 -25.13 8.85
N SER A 229 1.07 -24.88 8.01
CA SER A 229 1.09 -23.86 6.95
C SER A 229 1.07 -22.45 7.53
N THR A 230 0.13 -22.17 8.43
CA THR A 230 0.02 -20.85 9.07
C THR A 230 1.17 -20.62 10.04
N ASN A 231 1.56 -21.61 10.82
CA ASN A 231 2.70 -21.46 11.73
C ASN A 231 4.01 -21.25 10.97
N SER A 232 4.23 -21.97 9.85
CA SER A 232 5.37 -21.73 8.96
C SER A 232 5.38 -20.29 8.47
N PHE A 233 4.23 -19.77 8.02
CA PHE A 233 4.11 -18.39 7.56
C PHE A 233 4.42 -17.37 8.67
N LEU A 234 3.91 -17.58 9.89
CA LEU A 234 4.06 -16.66 11.01
C LEU A 234 5.43 -16.70 11.69
N LEU A 235 6.09 -17.86 11.70
CA LEU A 235 7.32 -18.11 12.47
C LEU A 235 8.56 -18.29 11.59
N ASN A 236 8.40 -18.89 10.41
CA ASN A 236 9.49 -19.32 9.52
C ASN A 236 9.33 -18.75 8.09
N SER A 237 8.79 -17.54 7.95
CA SER A 237 8.59 -16.91 6.64
C SER A 237 9.91 -16.79 5.86
N PRO A 238 9.91 -17.05 4.54
CA PRO A 238 11.07 -16.88 3.68
C PRO A 238 11.68 -15.47 3.78
N LYS A 239 12.99 -15.43 4.01
CA LYS A 239 13.77 -14.19 4.12
C LYS A 239 14.39 -13.84 2.77
N HIS A 240 13.56 -13.45 1.81
CA HIS A 240 14.07 -12.84 0.58
C HIS A 240 14.23 -11.32 0.79
N SER A 241 15.14 -10.71 0.04
CA SER A 241 15.32 -9.25 0.03
C SER A 241 15.34 -8.76 -1.41
N PRO A 242 14.64 -7.67 -1.76
CA PRO A 242 13.78 -6.80 -0.94
C PRO A 242 12.27 -7.12 -1.08
N LEU A 243 11.72 -7.92 -0.16
CA LEU A 243 10.27 -8.14 -0.05
C LEU A 243 9.56 -6.94 0.58
N LEU A 244 8.33 -6.65 0.16
CA LEU A 244 7.49 -5.64 0.82
C LEU A 244 6.78 -6.16 2.07
N TYR A 245 7.03 -7.41 2.41
CA TYR A 245 6.56 -7.98 3.66
C TYR A 245 7.71 -8.41 4.55
N GLN A 246 7.51 -8.25 5.85
CA GLN A 246 8.47 -8.65 6.88
C GLN A 246 7.75 -9.38 7.99
N ILE A 247 8.07 -10.67 8.15
CA ILE A 247 7.59 -11.49 9.26
C ILE A 247 8.82 -11.96 10.04
N SER A 248 8.92 -11.56 11.30
CA SER A 248 10.13 -11.87 12.08
C SER A 248 9.90 -11.86 13.59
N ASN A 249 10.63 -12.69 14.32
CA ASN A 249 10.64 -12.70 15.79
C ASN A 249 9.26 -12.90 16.44
N ASN A 250 8.31 -13.50 15.72
CA ASN A 250 7.06 -13.92 16.33
C ASN A 250 7.29 -15.23 17.10
N ARG A 251 6.50 -15.45 18.14
CA ARG A 251 6.56 -16.67 18.96
C ARG A 251 5.17 -17.17 19.30
N CYS A 252 5.07 -18.48 19.53
CA CYS A 252 3.84 -19.09 19.98
C CYS A 252 3.66 -18.96 21.49
N ARG A 253 2.42 -18.74 21.91
CA ARG A 253 2.06 -18.73 23.32
C ARG A 253 2.15 -20.15 23.91
N PRO A 254 2.69 -20.33 25.13
CA PRO A 254 2.65 -21.60 25.84
C PRO A 254 1.20 -22.11 26.04
N PRO A 255 0.97 -23.44 26.06
CA PRO A 255 1.96 -24.52 26.12
C PRO A 255 2.47 -24.99 24.75
N SER A 256 2.00 -24.42 23.64
CA SER A 256 2.39 -24.77 22.26
C SER A 256 3.81 -24.25 21.94
N GLN A 257 4.84 -24.78 22.61
CA GLN A 257 6.23 -24.33 22.44
C GLN A 257 6.88 -24.85 21.16
N SER A 258 6.34 -25.92 20.57
CA SER A 258 6.86 -26.55 19.35
C SER A 258 5.72 -26.96 18.41
N PRO A 259 4.98 -25.99 17.84
CA PRO A 259 3.96 -26.33 16.86
C PRO A 259 4.58 -26.90 15.59
N CYS A 260 3.80 -27.60 14.78
CA CYS A 260 4.24 -27.94 13.43
C CYS A 260 4.52 -26.66 12.64
N VAL A 261 5.63 -26.62 11.89
CA VAL A 261 6.08 -25.45 11.10
C VAL A 261 6.57 -25.84 9.71
N ASP A 262 6.29 -27.08 9.28
CA ASP A 262 6.76 -27.57 8.00
C ASP A 262 5.83 -27.09 6.87
N PRO A 263 6.32 -26.29 5.92
CA PRO A 263 5.50 -25.83 4.81
C PRO A 263 5.10 -26.99 3.90
N ARG A 264 3.95 -26.87 3.26
CA ARG A 264 3.50 -27.88 2.30
C ARG A 264 4.32 -27.76 1.02
N SER A 265 5.09 -28.79 0.68
CA SER A 265 5.85 -28.84 -0.57
C SER A 265 5.01 -29.50 -1.67
N ILE A 266 4.96 -28.86 -2.84
CA ILE A 266 4.30 -29.40 -4.03
C ILE A 266 5.19 -29.26 -5.26
N SER A 267 5.21 -30.29 -6.11
CA SER A 267 5.86 -30.26 -7.41
C SER A 267 4.79 -30.25 -8.49
N ILE A 268 4.91 -29.33 -9.43
CA ILE A 268 3.95 -29.12 -10.52
C ILE A 268 4.70 -29.38 -11.82
N GLU A 269 4.77 -30.66 -12.20
CA GLU A 269 5.61 -31.13 -13.31
C GLU A 269 5.27 -30.45 -14.64
N GLU A 270 3.98 -30.27 -14.93
CA GLU A 270 3.49 -29.59 -16.14
C GLU A 270 4.01 -28.14 -16.28
N HIS A 271 4.29 -27.50 -15.15
CA HIS A 271 4.78 -26.13 -15.06
C HIS A 271 6.30 -26.06 -14.82
N GLY A 272 6.95 -27.21 -14.59
CA GLY A 272 8.40 -27.28 -14.35
C GLY A 272 8.84 -26.66 -13.03
N ILE A 273 7.96 -26.52 -12.03
CA ILE A 273 8.28 -25.84 -10.76
C ILE A 273 8.01 -26.72 -9.54
N THR A 274 8.73 -26.45 -8.47
CA THR A 274 8.44 -26.96 -7.13
C THR A 274 8.27 -25.80 -6.18
N CYS A 275 7.23 -25.82 -5.36
CA CYS A 275 6.86 -24.74 -4.46
C CYS A 275 6.71 -25.21 -3.02
N ARG A 276 7.15 -24.38 -2.10
CA ARG A 276 6.81 -24.44 -0.67
C ARG A 276 5.70 -23.46 -0.40
N ILE A 277 4.57 -23.97 0.09
CA ILE A 277 3.38 -23.19 0.36
C ILE A 277 3.25 -22.95 1.86
N SER A 278 3.15 -21.69 2.26
CA SER A 278 2.93 -21.24 3.64
C SER A 278 1.81 -20.20 3.65
N SER A 279 0.61 -20.63 4.03
CA SER A 279 -0.61 -19.82 4.04
C SER A 279 -0.87 -19.07 2.72
N LEU A 280 -0.55 -17.78 2.67
CA LEU A 280 -0.79 -16.86 1.54
C LEU A 280 0.33 -16.87 0.50
N LEU A 281 1.46 -17.51 0.82
CA LEU A 281 2.73 -17.43 0.11
C LEU A 281 3.06 -18.74 -0.60
N ALA A 282 3.43 -18.62 -1.88
CA ALA A 282 4.10 -19.67 -2.63
C ALA A 282 5.56 -19.28 -2.91
N ASP A 283 6.51 -20.01 -2.33
CA ASP A 283 7.95 -19.86 -2.59
C ASP A 283 8.42 -20.98 -3.50
N CYS A 284 8.66 -20.66 -4.76
CA CYS A 284 8.85 -21.61 -5.85
C CYS A 284 10.26 -21.54 -6.44
N ALA A 285 10.75 -22.69 -6.89
CA ALA A 285 11.97 -22.82 -7.67
C ALA A 285 11.69 -23.59 -8.97
N CYS A 286 12.34 -23.17 -10.05
CA CYS A 286 12.30 -23.90 -11.31
C CYS A 286 13.09 -25.21 -11.22
N THR A 287 12.55 -26.25 -11.84
CA THR A 287 13.10 -27.61 -11.87
C THR A 287 13.33 -28.11 -13.29
N ALA A 288 12.75 -27.44 -14.29
CA ALA A 288 12.93 -27.73 -15.71
C ALA A 288 13.61 -26.56 -16.44
N SER A 289 14.22 -26.85 -17.59
CA SER A 289 14.84 -25.84 -18.46
C SER A 289 13.85 -24.77 -18.94
N THR A 290 12.59 -25.18 -19.13
CA THR A 290 11.46 -24.30 -19.44
C THR A 290 10.40 -24.46 -18.38
N SER A 291 10.05 -23.36 -17.73
CA SER A 291 9.08 -23.32 -16.64
C SER A 291 8.05 -22.23 -16.86
N SER A 292 6.89 -22.39 -16.22
CA SER A 292 5.81 -21.41 -16.22
C SER A 292 5.12 -21.40 -14.86
N LEU A 293 4.30 -20.38 -14.61
CA LEU A 293 3.53 -20.30 -13.38
C LEU A 293 2.10 -20.84 -13.62
N PRO A 294 1.51 -21.62 -12.70
CA PRO A 294 0.11 -21.99 -12.81
C PRO A 294 -0.80 -20.80 -12.47
N SER A 295 -1.92 -20.69 -13.18
CA SER A 295 -2.94 -19.68 -12.86
C SER A 295 -3.65 -19.95 -11.53
N ARG A 296 -3.67 -21.22 -11.10
CA ARG A 296 -4.14 -21.67 -9.79
C ARG A 296 -3.26 -22.80 -9.27
N PHE A 297 -2.85 -22.70 -8.02
CA PHE A 297 -2.14 -23.79 -7.36
C PHE A 297 -3.09 -24.95 -7.05
N PRO A 298 -2.64 -26.22 -7.12
CA PRO A 298 -3.46 -27.42 -6.90
C PRO A 298 -3.81 -27.67 -5.41
N ILE A 299 -3.89 -26.60 -4.62
CA ILE A 299 -4.20 -26.63 -3.20
C ILE A 299 -5.35 -25.65 -2.96
N ASP A 300 -6.24 -25.96 -2.02
CA ASP A 300 -7.29 -25.08 -1.51
C ASP A 300 -6.73 -23.91 -0.67
N SER A 301 -5.74 -23.20 -1.21
CA SER A 301 -5.08 -22.04 -0.61
C SER A 301 -5.14 -20.88 -1.58
N ASN A 302 -5.70 -19.76 -1.14
CA ASN A 302 -5.77 -18.55 -1.94
C ASN A 302 -4.43 -17.79 -1.88
N ILE A 303 -3.48 -18.25 -2.70
CA ILE A 303 -2.14 -17.66 -2.80
C ILE A 303 -2.25 -16.22 -3.30
N SER A 304 -1.65 -15.32 -2.55
CA SER A 304 -1.60 -13.89 -2.85
C SER A 304 -0.21 -13.45 -3.29
N ILE A 305 0.83 -14.10 -2.77
CA ILE A 305 2.22 -13.74 -2.97
C ILE A 305 2.93 -14.92 -3.60
N VAL A 306 3.54 -14.69 -4.75
CA VAL A 306 4.34 -15.69 -5.45
C VAL A 306 5.78 -15.20 -5.51
N ILE A 307 6.69 -16.01 -5.00
CA ILE A 307 8.12 -15.85 -5.17
C ILE A 307 8.58 -16.99 -6.08
N LEU A 308 9.31 -16.66 -7.13
CA LEU A 308 9.82 -17.65 -8.07
C LEU A 308 11.25 -17.31 -8.46
N GLY A 309 12.13 -18.30 -8.47
CA GLY A 309 13.48 -18.10 -8.96
C GLY A 309 14.20 -19.33 -9.45
N ASP A 310 15.46 -19.12 -9.81
CA ASP A 310 16.40 -20.14 -10.30
C ASP A 310 15.95 -20.79 -11.61
N CYS A 311 15.47 -19.95 -12.53
CA CYS A 311 14.87 -20.37 -13.78
C CYS A 311 15.81 -20.11 -14.97
N GLU A 312 16.00 -21.11 -15.83
CA GLU A 312 16.68 -20.92 -17.11
C GLU A 312 15.77 -20.17 -18.09
N HIS A 313 14.57 -20.69 -18.31
CA HIS A 313 13.52 -20.03 -19.08
C HIS A 313 12.22 -20.01 -18.29
N LEU A 314 11.65 -18.81 -18.09
CA LEU A 314 10.39 -18.61 -17.40
C LEU A 314 9.44 -17.79 -18.27
N THR A 315 8.22 -18.28 -18.44
CA THR A 315 7.14 -17.54 -19.11
C THR A 315 6.05 -17.17 -18.12
N LEU A 316 5.70 -15.88 -18.07
CA LEU A 316 4.54 -15.38 -17.32
C LEU A 316 3.38 -15.08 -18.27
N ASP A 317 2.37 -15.93 -18.22
CA ASP A 317 1.09 -15.76 -18.90
C ASP A 317 -0.07 -15.96 -17.93
N GLN A 318 -0.38 -14.93 -17.14
CA GLN A 318 -1.12 -15.07 -15.87
C GLN A 318 -2.41 -14.26 -15.78
N LYS A 319 -3.09 -14.03 -16.90
CA LYS A 319 -4.34 -13.23 -16.92
C LYS A 319 -5.47 -13.78 -16.06
N SER A 320 -5.57 -15.10 -15.93
CA SER A 320 -6.61 -15.77 -15.14
C SER A 320 -6.25 -15.93 -13.66
N ALA A 321 -5.02 -15.58 -13.27
CA ALA A 321 -4.55 -15.71 -11.92
C ALA A 321 -5.11 -14.60 -11.01
N LYS A 322 -5.12 -14.88 -9.69
CA LYS A 322 -5.66 -13.96 -8.67
C LYS A 322 -4.61 -13.43 -7.69
N PHE A 323 -3.35 -13.87 -7.77
CA PHE A 323 -2.31 -13.34 -6.89
C PHE A 323 -2.05 -11.86 -7.18
N SER A 324 -1.75 -11.11 -6.12
CA SER A 324 -1.58 -9.66 -6.15
C SER A 324 -0.11 -9.24 -6.11
N GLN A 325 0.82 -10.15 -5.80
CA GLN A 325 2.25 -9.86 -5.77
C GLN A 325 3.07 -10.97 -6.42
N ILE A 326 4.01 -10.58 -7.28
CA ILE A 326 4.96 -11.49 -7.95
C ILE A 326 6.38 -10.97 -7.74
N TYR A 327 7.25 -11.84 -7.24
CA TYR A 327 8.68 -11.59 -7.08
C TYR A 327 9.46 -12.63 -7.89
N ILE A 328 10.36 -12.17 -8.74
CA ILE A 328 11.15 -13.03 -9.64
C ILE A 328 12.63 -12.80 -9.37
N PHE A 329 13.36 -13.90 -9.16
CA PHE A 329 14.78 -13.88 -8.86
C PHE A 329 15.56 -14.77 -9.83
N ARG A 330 16.75 -14.32 -10.24
CA ARG A 330 17.76 -15.15 -10.92
C ARG A 330 17.19 -15.95 -12.09
N THR A 331 16.64 -15.24 -13.08
CA THR A 331 16.04 -15.87 -14.27
C THR A 331 16.83 -15.52 -15.52
N SER A 332 17.46 -16.52 -16.16
CA SER A 332 18.31 -16.31 -17.33
C SER A 332 17.54 -15.72 -18.51
N LYS A 333 16.30 -16.15 -18.73
CA LYS A 333 15.37 -15.56 -19.70
C LYS A 333 13.94 -15.56 -19.15
N LEU A 334 13.42 -14.37 -18.89
CA LEU A 334 12.06 -14.12 -18.45
C LEU A 334 11.24 -13.53 -19.61
N VAL A 335 10.13 -14.15 -19.96
CA VAL A 335 9.18 -13.63 -20.96
C VAL A 335 7.88 -13.26 -20.27
N VAL A 336 7.52 -11.98 -20.31
CA VAL A 336 6.29 -11.46 -19.72
C VAL A 336 5.25 -11.25 -20.81
N MET A 337 4.21 -12.11 -20.84
CA MET A 337 3.13 -12.11 -21.82
C MET A 337 1.86 -11.45 -21.25
N GLU A 338 1.33 -11.98 -20.16
CA GLU A 338 0.15 -11.43 -19.50
C GLU A 338 0.34 -11.44 -17.98
N LEU A 339 -0.21 -10.43 -17.32
CA LEU A 339 -0.14 -10.25 -15.87
C LEU A 339 -1.54 -10.39 -15.26
N PRO A 340 -1.65 -10.77 -13.98
CA PRO A 340 -2.94 -10.84 -13.30
C PRO A 340 -3.62 -9.46 -13.23
N ALA A 341 -4.94 -9.42 -13.39
CA ALA A 341 -5.72 -8.19 -13.26
C ALA A 341 -5.70 -7.60 -11.83
N ALA A 342 -5.47 -8.45 -10.83
CA ALA A 342 -5.36 -8.08 -9.42
C ALA A 342 -3.93 -7.71 -8.98
N LEU A 343 -2.97 -7.70 -9.91
CA LEU A 343 -1.57 -7.42 -9.60
C LEU A 343 -1.43 -6.01 -9.01
N LYS A 344 -0.73 -5.93 -7.89
CA LYS A 344 -0.32 -4.69 -7.20
C LYS A 344 1.20 -4.53 -7.22
N VAL A 345 1.96 -5.62 -7.13
CA VAL A 345 3.42 -5.59 -7.01
C VAL A 345 4.06 -6.55 -8.02
N LEU A 346 4.99 -6.03 -8.82
CA LEU A 346 5.88 -6.83 -9.65
C LEU A 346 7.32 -6.44 -9.35
N LYS A 347 8.11 -7.39 -8.84
CA LYS A 347 9.54 -7.16 -8.63
C LYS A 347 10.38 -8.21 -9.36
N ILE A 348 11.38 -7.77 -10.10
CA ILE A 348 12.25 -8.62 -10.91
C ILE A 348 13.72 -8.31 -10.58
N PHE A 349 14.46 -9.34 -10.23
CA PHE A 349 15.86 -9.25 -9.79
C PHE A 349 16.75 -10.19 -10.57
N HIS A 350 17.97 -9.73 -10.92
CA HIS A 350 19.02 -10.56 -11.51
C HIS A 350 18.55 -11.37 -12.73
N SER A 351 17.79 -10.73 -13.62
CA SER A 351 17.12 -11.44 -14.72
C SER A 351 17.28 -10.74 -16.06
N THR A 352 17.14 -11.51 -17.14
CA THR A 352 17.00 -10.96 -18.51
C THR A 352 15.53 -10.99 -18.90
N VAL A 353 14.93 -9.83 -19.14
CA VAL A 353 13.48 -9.65 -19.30
C VAL A 353 13.12 -9.28 -20.73
N SER A 354 12.15 -9.98 -21.28
CA SER A 354 11.48 -9.64 -22.55
C SER A 354 10.02 -9.34 -22.27
N MET A 355 9.60 -8.10 -22.54
CA MET A 355 8.20 -7.68 -22.42
C MET A 355 7.49 -7.98 -23.74
N ALA A 356 6.74 -9.08 -23.79
CA ALA A 356 6.09 -9.59 -25.00
C ALA A 356 4.55 -9.46 -24.92
N ARG A 357 4.05 -8.53 -24.10
CA ARG A 357 2.61 -8.36 -23.86
C ARG A 357 1.83 -8.06 -25.15
N GLY A 358 0.68 -8.71 -25.30
CA GLY A 358 -0.25 -8.47 -26.41
C GLY A 358 -1.12 -7.23 -26.20
N GLU A 359 -1.89 -6.84 -27.23
CA GLU A 359 -2.90 -5.77 -27.15
C GLU A 359 -4.12 -6.22 -26.33
N THR A 360 -3.97 -6.33 -25.02
CA THR A 360 -5.08 -6.67 -24.13
C THR A 360 -5.55 -5.48 -23.31
N HIS A 361 -6.88 -5.35 -23.21
CA HIS A 361 -7.58 -4.12 -22.84
C HIS A 361 -7.77 -3.83 -21.35
N ASP A 362 -7.21 -4.62 -20.43
CA ASP A 362 -7.46 -4.38 -19.00
C ASP A 362 -6.19 -4.47 -18.15
N ASN A 363 -5.87 -3.36 -17.47
CA ASN A 363 -5.21 -3.42 -16.16
C ASN A 363 -5.69 -2.26 -15.27
N PRO A 364 -6.87 -2.39 -14.63
CA PRO A 364 -7.50 -1.29 -13.92
C PRO A 364 -6.85 -0.97 -12.57
N SER A 365 -6.05 -1.89 -11.99
CA SER A 365 -5.35 -1.70 -10.72
C SER A 365 -4.10 -0.83 -10.87
N GLN A 366 -3.85 0.00 -9.87
CA GLN A 366 -2.60 0.73 -9.72
C GLN A 366 -1.50 -0.22 -9.20
N GLN A 367 -0.31 -0.18 -9.81
CA GLN A 367 0.76 -1.14 -9.58
C GLN A 367 2.07 -0.47 -9.19
N SER A 368 2.90 -1.16 -8.44
CA SER A 368 4.28 -0.78 -8.11
C SER A 368 5.25 -1.80 -8.69
N TRP A 369 6.18 -1.33 -9.52
CA TRP A 369 7.10 -2.16 -10.28
C TRP A 369 8.54 -1.86 -9.89
N GLU A 370 9.36 -2.89 -9.73
CA GLU A 370 10.80 -2.79 -9.50
C GLU A 370 11.54 -3.76 -10.41
N ILE A 371 12.52 -3.25 -11.15
CA ILE A 371 13.43 -4.05 -11.98
C ILE A 371 14.87 -3.68 -11.61
N SER A 372 15.52 -4.58 -10.88
CA SER A 372 16.82 -4.35 -10.25
C SER A 372 17.86 -5.36 -10.71
N ASN A 373 19.09 -4.90 -10.93
CA ASN A 373 20.22 -5.73 -11.38
C ASN A 373 19.89 -6.60 -12.59
N SER A 374 19.10 -6.07 -13.52
CA SER A 374 18.48 -6.84 -14.60
C SER A 374 18.70 -6.20 -15.96
N LYS A 375 18.56 -7.00 -17.02
CA LYS A 375 18.60 -6.52 -18.41
C LYS A 375 17.20 -6.62 -19.00
N ILE A 376 16.60 -5.50 -19.35
CA ILE A 376 15.41 -5.48 -20.20
C ILE A 376 15.93 -5.55 -21.65
N ASP A 377 15.82 -6.73 -22.23
CA ASP A 377 16.44 -7.10 -23.51
C ASP A 377 15.60 -6.69 -24.72
N SER A 378 14.28 -6.82 -24.61
CA SER A 378 13.34 -6.42 -25.66
C SER A 378 11.98 -6.03 -25.08
N ILE A 379 11.34 -5.08 -25.76
CA ILE A 379 9.98 -4.62 -25.45
C ILE A 379 9.19 -4.63 -26.75
N SER A 380 8.08 -5.38 -26.78
CA SER A 380 7.15 -5.39 -27.91
C SER A 380 6.43 -4.05 -28.07
N PRO A 381 5.85 -3.73 -29.23
CA PRO A 381 5.08 -2.50 -29.45
C PRO A 381 3.89 -2.28 -28.51
N SER A 382 3.46 -3.29 -27.77
CA SER A 382 2.40 -3.23 -26.75
C SER A 382 2.91 -3.61 -25.35
N GLY A 383 4.21 -3.83 -25.18
CA GLY A 383 4.83 -4.44 -24.01
C GLY A 383 4.62 -3.68 -22.70
N LEU A 384 4.42 -2.36 -22.76
CA LEU A 384 4.17 -1.50 -21.60
C LEU A 384 2.82 -0.74 -21.72
N SER A 385 1.89 -1.25 -22.52
CA SER A 385 0.62 -0.56 -22.81
C SER A 385 -0.44 -0.83 -21.73
N HIS A 386 -1.38 0.12 -21.58
CA HIS A 386 -2.50 0.05 -20.64
C HIS A 386 -2.09 -0.21 -19.18
N LEU A 387 -0.99 0.43 -18.73
CA LEU A 387 -0.48 0.29 -17.37
C LEU A 387 -0.74 1.54 -16.54
N LYS A 388 -1.21 1.34 -15.30
CA LYS A 388 -1.27 2.40 -14.27
C LYS A 388 -0.25 2.08 -13.19
N ILE A 389 0.89 2.75 -13.24
CA ILE A 389 2.01 2.49 -12.32
C ILE A 389 2.15 3.65 -11.34
N SER A 390 2.01 3.40 -10.04
CA SER A 390 2.29 4.39 -8.99
C SER A 390 3.78 4.68 -8.88
N THR A 391 4.61 3.64 -8.97
CA THR A 391 6.06 3.77 -8.92
C THR A 391 6.72 2.73 -9.82
N LEU A 392 7.57 3.19 -10.72
CA LEU A 392 8.48 2.34 -11.49
C LEU A 392 9.91 2.60 -11.03
N PHE A 393 10.54 1.59 -10.43
CA PHE A 393 11.92 1.63 -9.98
C PHE A 393 12.82 0.82 -10.91
N LEU A 394 13.82 1.47 -11.51
CA LEU A 394 14.86 0.83 -12.31
C LEU A 394 16.21 1.05 -11.63
N HIS A 395 16.89 -0.03 -11.25
CA HIS A 395 18.12 0.06 -10.48
C HIS A 395 19.22 -0.90 -10.94
N PHE A 396 20.43 -0.41 -11.15
CA PHE A 396 21.54 -1.23 -11.66
C PHE A 396 21.16 -2.05 -12.90
N SER A 397 20.31 -1.48 -13.75
CA SER A 397 19.66 -2.20 -14.84
C SER A 397 20.06 -1.61 -16.19
N ARG A 398 19.97 -2.45 -17.23
CA ARG A 398 20.10 -2.02 -18.62
C ARG A 398 18.75 -2.08 -19.31
N LEU A 399 18.38 -0.99 -19.98
CA LEU A 399 17.15 -0.87 -20.75
C LEU A 399 17.49 -0.69 -22.23
N SER A 400 17.07 -1.65 -23.05
CA SER A 400 17.13 -1.57 -24.50
C SER A 400 16.21 -0.49 -25.06
N HIS A 401 16.25 -0.30 -26.39
CA HIS A 401 15.27 0.53 -27.09
C HIS A 401 13.81 0.20 -26.72
N ILE A 402 13.01 1.25 -26.52
CA ILE A 402 11.58 1.21 -26.23
C ILE A 402 10.84 1.71 -27.46
N PRO A 403 10.02 0.88 -28.13
CA PRO A 403 9.20 1.34 -29.24
C PRO A 403 8.22 2.44 -28.79
N ILE A 404 7.99 3.45 -29.64
CA ILE A 404 7.15 4.60 -29.28
C ILE A 404 5.71 4.23 -28.93
N HIS A 405 5.19 3.13 -29.49
CA HIS A 405 3.84 2.65 -29.20
C HIS A 405 3.75 1.78 -27.95
N ALA A 406 4.90 1.35 -27.39
CA ALA A 406 4.96 0.42 -26.27
C ALA A 406 4.27 0.94 -25.02
N THR A 407 4.23 2.26 -24.83
CA THR A 407 3.68 2.92 -23.62
C THR A 407 2.29 3.51 -23.82
N ARG A 408 1.58 3.15 -24.91
CA ARG A 408 0.26 3.70 -25.22
C ARG A 408 -0.75 3.41 -24.10
N PHE A 409 -1.53 4.43 -23.75
CA PHE A 409 -2.55 4.39 -22.69
C PHE A 409 -2.01 4.04 -21.29
N SER A 410 -0.72 4.29 -21.06
CA SER A 410 -0.09 4.07 -19.77
C SER A 410 0.20 5.38 -19.06
N LYS A 411 0.30 5.32 -17.73
CA LYS A 411 0.72 6.42 -16.88
C LYS A 411 1.62 5.89 -15.78
N ILE A 412 2.71 6.60 -15.52
CA ILE A 412 3.60 6.42 -14.38
C ILE A 412 3.46 7.66 -13.50
N GLU A 413 3.18 7.49 -12.21
CA GLU A 413 3.17 8.62 -11.28
C GLU A 413 4.59 8.98 -10.88
N ASN A 414 5.38 8.01 -10.43
CA ASN A 414 6.76 8.22 -10.00
C ASN A 414 7.73 7.31 -10.75
N LEU A 415 8.61 7.89 -11.57
CA LEU A 415 9.69 7.17 -12.23
C LEU A 415 11.00 7.40 -11.48
N ILE A 416 11.61 6.31 -11.01
CA ILE A 416 12.88 6.36 -10.29
C ILE A 416 13.90 5.50 -11.04
N ILE A 417 15.02 6.12 -11.42
CA ILE A 417 16.08 5.49 -12.20
C ILE A 417 17.40 5.73 -11.48
N ASP A 418 18.08 4.66 -11.08
CA ASP A 418 19.36 4.78 -10.38
C ASP A 418 20.39 3.80 -10.95
N SER A 419 21.56 4.34 -11.32
CA SER A 419 22.70 3.54 -11.76
C SER A 419 22.36 2.66 -12.97
N CYS A 420 21.56 3.18 -13.90
CA CYS A 420 21.08 2.47 -15.07
C CYS A 420 21.80 2.87 -16.36
N PHE A 421 21.74 1.98 -17.35
CA PHE A 421 22.16 2.24 -18.73
C PHE A 421 20.92 2.21 -19.64
N LEU A 422 20.59 3.34 -20.26
CA LEU A 422 19.35 3.52 -21.00
C LEU A 422 19.62 3.87 -22.47
N GLU A 423 19.18 3.02 -23.40
CA GLU A 423 19.32 3.26 -24.85
C GLU A 423 18.29 4.27 -25.38
N SER A 424 17.08 4.26 -24.82
CA SER A 424 16.04 5.25 -25.14
C SER A 424 15.17 5.52 -23.92
N THR A 425 14.83 6.79 -23.68
CA THR A 425 14.06 7.20 -22.50
C THR A 425 12.74 7.89 -22.82
N GLN A 426 12.59 8.43 -24.04
CA GLN A 426 11.46 9.27 -24.42
C GLN A 426 10.08 8.66 -24.09
N PRO A 427 9.76 7.40 -24.48
CA PRO A 427 8.43 6.85 -24.23
C PRO A 427 8.09 6.67 -22.75
N LEU A 428 9.09 6.51 -21.87
CA LEU A 428 8.89 6.43 -20.42
C LEU A 428 8.70 7.80 -19.80
N PHE A 429 9.50 8.78 -20.24
CA PHE A 429 9.42 10.15 -19.73
C PHE A 429 8.06 10.78 -20.06
N GLU A 430 7.57 10.59 -21.29
CA GLU A 430 6.29 11.14 -21.77
C GLU A 430 5.05 10.67 -20.98
N ILE A 431 5.13 9.53 -20.33
CA ILE A 431 4.03 8.99 -19.52
C ILE A 431 4.24 9.17 -18.02
N SER A 432 5.36 9.77 -17.59
CA SER A 432 5.75 9.90 -16.19
C SER A 432 5.37 11.27 -15.63
N SER A 433 4.78 11.29 -14.43
CA SER A 433 4.42 12.56 -13.77
C SER A 433 5.64 13.16 -13.06
N THR A 434 6.39 12.35 -12.31
CA THR A 434 7.64 12.76 -11.66
C THR A 434 8.81 11.88 -12.09
N LEU A 435 10.02 12.44 -12.07
CA LEU A 435 11.26 11.72 -12.37
C LEU A 435 12.33 12.01 -11.32
N LYS A 436 12.90 10.95 -10.73
CA LYS A 436 14.15 11.01 -9.99
C LYS A 436 15.16 10.11 -10.69
N MET A 437 16.24 10.70 -11.19
CA MET A 437 17.28 9.95 -11.89
C MET A 437 18.67 10.28 -11.36
N GLN A 438 19.44 9.25 -11.02
CA GLN A 438 20.80 9.43 -10.54
C GLN A 438 21.81 8.40 -11.07
N HIS A 439 23.07 8.81 -11.18
CA HIS A 439 24.22 7.97 -11.54
C HIS A 439 24.02 7.14 -12.83
N SER A 440 23.16 7.59 -13.74
CA SER A 440 22.73 6.83 -14.91
C SER A 440 23.34 7.36 -16.20
N VAL A 441 23.45 6.49 -17.22
CA VAL A 441 23.94 6.84 -18.56
C VAL A 441 22.81 6.72 -19.56
N ILE A 442 22.58 7.77 -20.35
CA ILE A 442 21.56 7.81 -21.41
C ILE A 442 22.24 8.00 -22.77
N PHE A 443 21.84 7.20 -23.76
CA PHE A 443 22.41 7.22 -25.12
C PHE A 443 21.64 8.05 -26.14
N SER A 444 20.42 8.47 -25.81
CA SER A 444 19.58 9.29 -26.68
C SER A 444 19.39 10.69 -26.10
N SER A 445 19.19 11.69 -26.96
CA SER A 445 18.67 13.00 -26.53
C SER A 445 17.44 12.80 -25.63
N PRO A 446 17.39 13.38 -24.41
CA PRO A 446 16.33 13.15 -23.43
C PRO A 446 15.04 13.90 -23.80
N ARG A 447 14.44 13.53 -24.92
CA ARG A 447 13.12 13.97 -25.34
C ARG A 447 12.07 13.47 -24.34
N GLY A 448 10.96 14.20 -24.21
CA GLY A 448 9.89 13.88 -23.27
C GLY A 448 10.05 14.47 -21.86
N LEU A 449 11.21 15.02 -21.49
CA LEU A 449 11.40 15.69 -20.19
C LEU A 449 10.41 16.86 -19.98
N GLY A 450 10.03 17.58 -21.03
CA GLY A 450 9.07 18.70 -20.95
C GLY A 450 7.63 18.29 -20.58
N THR A 451 7.33 16.99 -20.53
CA THR A 451 6.02 16.48 -20.07
C THR A 451 5.97 16.20 -18.57
N ILE A 452 7.14 16.16 -17.90
CA ILE A 452 7.27 15.78 -16.49
C ILE A 452 7.04 17.00 -15.63
N SER A 453 6.18 16.91 -14.62
CA SER A 453 5.85 18.06 -13.76
C SER A 453 6.97 18.40 -12.76
N SER A 454 7.73 17.40 -12.33
CA SER A 454 8.86 17.58 -11.41
C SER A 454 9.97 16.57 -11.71
N ALA A 455 11.20 17.05 -11.91
CA ALA A 455 12.33 16.21 -12.27
C ALA A 455 13.60 16.56 -11.47
N GLN A 456 14.21 15.53 -10.87
CA GLN A 456 15.47 15.60 -10.12
C GLN A 456 16.53 14.75 -10.82
N LEU A 457 17.59 15.38 -11.34
CA LEU A 457 18.63 14.73 -12.12
C LEU A 457 20.01 14.93 -11.46
N GLN A 458 20.61 13.86 -10.92
CA GLN A 458 21.86 13.92 -10.18
C GLN A 458 22.96 13.00 -10.75
N ASN A 459 24.13 13.54 -11.08
CA ASN A 459 25.31 12.78 -11.54
C ASN A 459 25.04 11.86 -12.74
N ASN A 460 24.19 12.27 -13.67
CA ASN A 460 23.90 11.49 -14.86
C ASN A 460 24.84 11.85 -16.01
N THR A 461 25.09 10.89 -16.89
CA THR A 461 25.85 11.09 -18.14
C THR A 461 24.88 11.02 -19.31
N LEU A 462 24.81 12.11 -20.08
CA LEU A 462 23.96 12.22 -21.26
C LEU A 462 24.86 12.18 -22.52
N LEU A 463 24.73 11.12 -23.31
CA LEU A 463 25.41 10.96 -24.59
C LEU A 463 24.42 11.40 -25.69
N GLU A 464 24.87 12.24 -26.62
CA GLU A 464 24.09 12.91 -27.70
C GLU A 464 23.41 14.26 -27.39
N CYS A 465 23.59 14.87 -26.22
CA CYS A 465 23.04 16.23 -25.99
C CYS A 465 23.81 17.36 -26.69
N CYS A 466 24.88 17.07 -27.42
CA CYS A 466 25.85 18.09 -27.91
C CYS A 466 26.15 18.00 -29.41
N ARG A 467 25.17 17.70 -30.27
CA ARG A 467 25.34 18.05 -31.69
C ARG A 467 25.38 19.57 -31.81
N HIS A 468 26.53 20.09 -32.23
CA HIS A 468 26.65 21.48 -32.69
C HIS A 468 25.58 21.75 -33.76
N PRO A 469 24.93 22.91 -33.74
CA PRO A 469 24.01 23.27 -34.81
C PRO A 469 24.81 23.34 -36.12
N TYR A 470 24.43 22.54 -37.11
CA TYR A 470 24.77 22.85 -38.49
C TYR A 470 24.19 24.25 -38.75
N LEU A 471 25.06 25.23 -38.97
CA LEU A 471 24.71 26.61 -39.32
C LEU A 471 23.89 26.62 -40.63
N ASP A 472 22.57 26.53 -40.54
CA ASP A 472 21.69 27.00 -41.58
C ASP A 472 21.46 28.50 -41.35
N TYR A 473 22.05 29.33 -42.21
CA TYR A 473 22.06 30.80 -42.13
C TYR A 473 20.67 31.46 -42.26
N ARG A 474 19.58 30.69 -42.29
CA ARG A 474 18.21 31.21 -42.41
C ARG A 474 17.36 31.12 -41.14
N ASN A 475 17.84 30.54 -40.04
CA ASN A 475 17.11 30.52 -38.77
C ASN A 475 18.05 30.45 -37.54
N PRO A 476 18.22 31.52 -36.75
CA PRO A 476 19.16 31.54 -35.64
C PRO A 476 18.53 31.03 -34.33
N ILE A 477 18.00 29.80 -34.35
CA ILE A 477 17.61 29.08 -33.12
C ILE A 477 18.28 27.71 -33.16
N GLY A 478 19.60 27.75 -32.98
CA GLY A 478 20.51 26.60 -32.96
C GLY A 478 20.76 26.11 -31.54
N LEU A 479 19.69 25.57 -30.96
CA LEU A 479 19.61 24.60 -29.88
C LEU A 479 18.17 24.10 -30.06
N ASP A 480 17.93 22.79 -30.16
CA ASP A 480 16.65 22.29 -29.66
C ASP A 480 16.67 22.70 -28.20
N THR A 481 16.17 23.90 -27.91
CA THR A 481 15.87 24.32 -26.56
C THR A 481 15.06 23.17 -26.02
N ILE A 482 15.49 22.62 -24.89
CA ILE A 482 14.52 21.97 -24.03
C ILE A 482 13.49 23.10 -23.84
N ASP A 483 12.37 23.02 -24.57
CA ASP A 483 11.26 23.96 -24.41
C ASP A 483 10.68 23.63 -23.05
N LEU A 484 11.36 24.19 -22.06
CA LEU A 484 11.04 24.07 -20.66
C LEU A 484 9.76 24.86 -20.47
N ASP A 485 8.67 24.16 -20.18
CA ASP A 485 7.51 24.80 -19.60
C ASP A 485 7.99 25.49 -18.32
N PRO A 486 7.85 26.82 -18.18
CA PRO A 486 8.31 27.57 -17.00
C PRO A 486 7.64 27.14 -15.69
N ARG A 487 6.67 26.21 -15.75
CA ARG A 487 6.01 25.58 -14.59
C ARG A 487 6.70 24.30 -14.10
N CYS A 488 7.75 23.81 -14.77
CA CYS A 488 8.46 22.58 -14.38
C CYS A 488 9.63 22.88 -13.42
N ASP A 489 9.59 22.30 -12.22
CA ASP A 489 10.71 22.35 -11.27
C ASP A 489 11.77 21.32 -11.68
N LEU A 490 12.82 21.78 -12.36
CA LEU A 490 13.95 20.97 -12.83
C LEU A 490 15.23 21.32 -12.07
N HIS A 491 15.86 20.30 -11.47
CA HIS A 491 17.12 20.45 -10.75
C HIS A 491 18.20 19.54 -11.32
N PHE A 492 19.29 20.14 -11.81
CA PHE A 492 20.48 19.44 -12.30
C PHE A 492 21.63 19.58 -11.29
N TYR A 493 22.14 18.45 -10.80
CA TYR A 493 23.31 18.41 -9.93
C TYR A 493 24.37 17.49 -10.50
N GLY A 494 25.53 18.01 -10.89
CA GLY A 494 26.69 17.21 -11.30
C GLY A 494 26.54 16.35 -12.56
N SER A 495 25.44 16.53 -13.33
CA SER A 495 25.22 15.79 -14.58
C SER A 495 26.10 16.35 -15.72
N ARG A 496 26.60 15.48 -16.60
CA ARG A 496 27.52 15.84 -17.69
C ARG A 496 26.93 15.44 -19.04
N CYS A 497 27.07 16.30 -20.04
CA CYS A 497 26.76 15.99 -21.43
C CYS A 497 28.07 15.73 -22.18
N PHE A 498 28.11 14.67 -22.99
CA PHE A 498 29.23 14.39 -23.89
C PHE A 498 28.74 14.39 -25.35
N SER A 499 29.52 15.04 -26.22
CA SER A 499 29.45 14.80 -27.65
C SER A 499 30.27 13.56 -27.99
N LEU A 500 29.74 12.67 -28.83
CA LEU A 500 30.48 11.53 -29.36
C LEU A 500 31.45 11.93 -30.49
N ASP A 501 31.50 13.21 -30.85
CA ASP A 501 32.47 13.73 -31.82
C ASP A 501 33.77 14.11 -31.10
N LEU A 502 34.70 13.16 -30.97
CA LEU A 502 36.17 13.34 -30.84
C LEU A 502 36.84 11.97 -30.68
N ALA A 503 36.82 11.19 -31.76
CA ALA A 503 37.73 10.07 -31.98
C ALA A 503 38.11 10.03 -33.47
N GLU A 504 38.80 11.09 -33.91
CA GLU A 504 39.82 11.06 -34.98
C GLU A 504 41.04 11.85 -34.49
#